data_AF-A0A699K4L1-F1
#
_entry.id   AF-A0A699K4L1-F1
#
_cell.length_a   1.000
_cell.length_b   1.000
_cell.length_c   1.000
_cell.angle_alpha   90.00
_cell.angle_beta   90.00
_cell.angle_gamma   90.00
#
_symmetry.space_group_name_H-M   'P 1'
#
loop_
_entity.id
_entity.type
_entity.pdbx_description
1 polymer ?
#
loop_
_entity_poly.entity_id
_entity_poly.type
_entity_poly.pdbx_seq_one_letter_code
_entity_poly.pdbx_strand_id
1 'polypeptide(L)' 'KDWDVDNLAAQAGFELVASAPFEQKDFPGYHPKQGCGKTPNGPFRLNDARTLVCKLLKTDD' A
#
# COMPACT_ATOMS: atom_id res chain seq x y z
N LYS A 1 -5.80 2.78 13.35
CA LYS A 1 -4.48 2.49 13.94
C LYS A 1 -3.48 2.86 12.87
N ASP A 2 -2.73 3.93 13.09
CA ASP A 2 -1.78 4.42 12.10
C ASP A 2 -0.48 3.63 12.25
N TRP A 3 -0.01 3.04 11.16
CA TRP A 3 1.14 2.12 11.14
C TRP A 3 2.49 2.85 11.10
N ASP A 4 2.48 4.17 11.25
CA ASP A 4 3.67 5.02 11.22
C ASP A 4 4.56 4.76 9.99
N VAL A 5 3.91 4.76 8.83
CA VAL A 5 4.52 4.28 7.57
C VAL A 5 5.66 5.18 7.12
N ASP A 6 5.63 6.47 7.47
CA ASP A 6 6.70 7.42 7.17
C ASP A 6 8.02 7.00 7.82
N ASN A 7 7.97 6.66 9.11
CA ASN A 7 9.15 6.20 9.85
C ASN A 7 9.65 4.85 9.35
N LEU A 8 8.74 3.92 9.02
CA LEU A 8 9.11 2.63 8.45
C LEU A 8 9.77 2.78 7.07
N ALA A 9 9.25 3.68 6.23
CA ALA A 9 9.86 3.99 4.93
C ALA A 9 11.28 4.54 5.13
N ALA A 10 11.45 5.51 6.03
CA ALA A 10 12.75 6.13 6.30
C ALA A 10 13.80 5.11 6.79
N GLN A 11 13.41 4.20 7.71
CA GLN A 11 14.29 3.13 8.20
C GLN A 11 14.72 2.17 7.08
N ALA A 12 13.89 2.01 6.05
CA ALA A 12 14.18 1.17 4.88
C ALA A 12 14.91 1.92 3.76
N GLY A 13 15.30 3.20 3.97
CA GLY A 13 15.96 4.01 2.94
C GLY A 13 15.00 4.58 1.89
N PHE A 14 13.72 4.71 2.22
CA PHE A 14 12.70 5.29 1.36
C PHE A 14 12.11 6.56 1.96
N GLU A 15 11.61 7.43 1.09
CA GLU A 15 10.80 8.59 1.44
C GLU A 15 9.36 8.35 0.95
N LEU A 16 8.37 8.47 1.83
CA LEU A 16 6.97 8.45 1.40
C LEU A 16 6.66 9.79 0.71
N VAL A 17 6.32 9.73 -0.58
CA VAL A 17 6.10 10.95 -1.40
C VAL A 17 4.62 11.21 -1.70
N ALA A 18 3.77 10.18 -1.63
CA ALA A 18 2.34 10.34 -1.85
C ALA A 18 1.50 9.23 -1.22
N SER A 19 0.24 9.55 -0.94
CA SER A 19 -0.81 8.61 -0.59
C SER A 19 -2.02 8.86 -1.48
N ALA A 20 -2.29 7.94 -2.41
CA ALA A 20 -3.37 8.05 -3.39
C ALA A 20 -4.49 7.03 -3.11
N PRO A 21 -5.73 7.26 -3.53
CA PRO A 21 -6.74 6.22 -3.58
C PRO A 21 -6.23 4.99 -4.33
N PHE A 22 -6.57 3.79 -3.86
CA PHE A 22 -6.23 2.57 -4.59
C PHE A 22 -7.08 2.46 -5.85
N GLU A 23 -6.43 2.29 -7.01
CA GLU A 23 -7.11 1.92 -8.25
C GLU A 23 -6.52 0.62 -8.80
N GLN A 24 -7.37 -0.39 -9.01
CA GLN A 24 -6.92 -1.70 -9.52
C GLN A 24 -6.23 -1.57 -10.89
N LYS A 25 -6.59 -0.56 -11.69
CA LYS A 25 -5.99 -0.30 -13.02
C LYS A 25 -4.50 0.04 -12.94
N ASP A 26 -4.04 0.58 -11.80
CA ASP A 26 -2.63 0.94 -11.58
C ASP A 26 -1.77 -0.29 -11.26
N PHE A 27 -2.40 -1.43 -10.96
CA PHE A 27 -1.75 -2.69 -10.60
C PHE A 27 -2.25 -3.84 -11.48
N PRO A 28 -1.86 -3.88 -12.78
CA PRO A 28 -2.29 -4.93 -13.69
C PRO A 28 -1.90 -6.31 -13.14
N GLY A 29 -2.87 -7.22 -13.08
CA GLY A 29 -2.68 -8.57 -12.51
C GLY A 29 -2.90 -8.66 -11.00
N TYR A 30 -3.14 -7.56 -10.30
CA TYR A 30 -3.54 -7.59 -8.90
C TYR A 30 -4.91 -8.24 -8.74
N HIS A 31 -4.94 -9.35 -8.01
CA HIS A 31 -6.14 -10.05 -7.60
C HIS A 31 -6.22 -10.01 -6.06
N PRO A 32 -7.27 -9.41 -5.49
CA PRO A 32 -7.45 -9.40 -4.04
C PRO A 32 -7.43 -10.83 -3.50
N LYS A 33 -6.53 -11.11 -2.56
CA LYS A 33 -6.56 -12.39 -1.86
C LYS A 33 -7.80 -12.41 -0.97
N GLN A 34 -8.69 -13.37 -1.20
CA GLN A 34 -9.84 -13.63 -0.33
C GLN A 34 -9.30 -14.16 1.00
N GLY A 35 -9.51 -13.41 2.09
CA GLY A 35 -9.04 -13.80 3.42
C GLY A 35 -9.82 -14.98 4.01
N CYS A 36 -9.22 -15.71 4.94
CA CYS A 36 -9.90 -16.74 5.74
C CYS A 36 -10.73 -16.10 6.88
N GLY A 37 -11.86 -15.49 6.53
CA GLY A 37 -12.81 -14.88 7.49
C GLY A 37 -14.17 -15.58 7.52
N LYS A 38 -15.08 -15.13 8.39
CA LYS A 38 -16.48 -15.60 8.43
C LYS A 38 -17.24 -15.31 7.12
N THR A 39 -16.80 -14.32 6.36
CA THR A 39 -17.34 -13.95 5.04
C THR A 39 -16.20 -13.79 4.03
N PRO A 40 -15.54 -14.89 3.64
CA PRO A 40 -14.37 -14.86 2.78
C PRO A 40 -14.72 -14.42 1.34
N ASN A 41 -16.00 -14.56 0.96
CA ASN A 41 -16.56 -14.17 -0.33
C ASN A 41 -17.20 -12.78 -0.31
N GLY A 42 -17.12 -12.05 0.80
CA GLY A 42 -17.64 -10.68 0.85
C GLY A 42 -16.76 -9.75 0.01
N PRO A 43 -17.34 -8.71 -0.63
CA PRO A 43 -16.55 -7.73 -1.36
C PRO A 43 -15.61 -7.00 -0.38
N PHE A 44 -14.30 -7.11 -0.59
CA PHE A 44 -13.35 -6.21 0.05
C PHE A 44 -13.55 -4.82 -0.57
N ARG A 45 -13.83 -3.81 0.26
CA ARG A 45 -14.01 -2.43 -0.23
C ARG A 45 -12.67 -1.84 -0.63
N LEU A 46 -12.19 -2.23 -1.81
CA LEU A 46 -10.92 -1.74 -2.39
C LEU A 46 -10.90 -0.21 -2.51
N ASN A 47 -12.07 0.42 -2.70
CA ASN A 47 -12.20 1.87 -2.81
C ASN A 47 -11.89 2.62 -1.50
N ASP A 48 -11.92 1.93 -0.35
CA ASP A 48 -11.52 2.50 0.94
C ASP A 48 -10.00 2.35 1.19
N ALA A 49 -9.29 1.64 0.31
CA ALA A 49 -7.85 1.44 0.41
C ALA A 49 -7.06 2.58 -0.24
N ARG A 50 -5.79 2.70 0.17
CA ARG A 50 -4.86 3.69 -0.36
C ARG A 50 -3.58 3.02 -0.85
N THR A 51 -3.03 3.55 -1.93
CA THR A 51 -1.70 3.24 -2.42
C THR A 51 -0.70 4.20 -1.81
N LEU A 52 0.39 3.66 -1.26
CA LEU A 52 1.52 4.44 -0.75
C LEU A 52 2.62 4.43 -1.80
N VAL A 53 3.09 5.62 -2.16
CA VAL A 53 4.16 5.79 -3.15
C VAL A 53 5.42 6.22 -2.42
N CYS A 54 6.45 5.38 -2.51
CA CYS A 54 7.74 5.63 -1.89
C CYS A 54 8.81 5.85 -2.95
N LYS A 55 9.77 6.73 -2.66
CA LYS A 55 10.95 6.98 -3.48
C LYS A 55 12.18 6.46 -2.74
N LEU A 56 13.08 5.77 -3.45
CA LEU A 56 14.35 5.35 -2.87
C LEU A 56 15.23 6.58 -2.63
N LEU A 57 15.76 6.72 -1.41
CA LEU A 57 16.78 7.71 -1.10
C LEU A 57 18.09 7.26 -1.74
N LYS A 58 18.73 8.14 -2.51
CA LYS A 58 20.09 7.87 -2.98
C LYS A 58 21.01 7.92 -1.77
N THR A 59 21.74 6.84 -1.52
CA THR A 59 22.92 6.89 -0.66
C THR A 59 24.05 7.52 -1.48
N ASP A 60 24.67 8.57 -0.96
CA ASP A 60 25.93 9.08 -1.51
C ASP A 60 26.99 7.98 -1.32
N ASP A 61 27.66 7.59 -2.42
CA ASP A 61 28.75 6.60 -2.47
C ASP A 61 30.03 7.09 -1.79
#